data_AF-A0A1B6C1F6-F1
#
_entry.id   AF-A0A1B6C1F6-F1
#
_cell.length_a   1.000
_cell.length_b   1.000
_cell.length_c   1.000
_cell.angle_alpha   90.00
_cell.angle_beta   90.00
_cell.angle_gamma   90.00
#
_symmetry.space_group_name_H-M   'P 1'
#
loop_
_entity.id
_entity.type
_entity.pdbx_description
1 polymer ?
#
loop_
_entity_poly.entity_id
_entity_poly.type
_entity_poly.pdbx_seq_one_letter_code
_entity_poly.pdbx_strand_id
1 'polypeptide(L)'
;LHQLAANENENSSGESDFMEDLEDIHTFDTDLPSQHSYLGEDLEVLRGRTLLEDGSKHDLDILYHTYVVLVPGQTLPLTVFDPTTINMFQRCISKDHTFGVLCRSPIQVWVMMITLRPRTS
;
A
#
# COMPACT_ATOMS: atom_id res chain seq x y z
N LEU A 1 24.08 77.22 -20.70
CA LEU A 1 24.73 75.91 -20.98
C LEU A 1 24.27 74.97 -19.87
N HIS A 2 23.36 74.02 -19.99
CA HIS A 2 22.80 73.26 -21.11
C HIS A 2 21.32 72.93 -20.81
N GLN A 3 20.51 72.85 -21.85
CA GLN A 3 19.06 72.67 -21.86
C GLN A 3 18.60 71.25 -21.50
N LEU A 4 17.38 71.19 -20.97
CA LEU A 4 16.47 70.04 -20.98
C LEU A 4 16.23 69.57 -22.42
N ALA A 5 16.28 68.26 -22.65
CA ALA A 5 15.57 67.60 -23.73
C ALA A 5 15.10 66.23 -23.23
N ALA A 6 13.78 66.09 -23.09
CA ALA A 6 13.13 64.81 -23.00
C ALA A 6 13.36 64.03 -24.30
N ASN A 7 13.64 62.73 -24.20
CA ASN A 7 13.41 61.81 -25.31
C ASN A 7 12.78 60.54 -24.74
N GLU A 8 11.47 60.43 -24.94
CA GLU A 8 10.72 59.18 -24.85
C GLU A 8 11.12 58.34 -26.07
N ASN A 9 11.65 57.14 -25.85
CA ASN A 9 11.61 56.12 -26.89
C ASN A 9 11.51 54.73 -26.28
N GLU A 10 10.28 54.23 -26.32
CA GLU A 10 9.88 52.90 -26.80
C GLU A 10 10.62 51.66 -26.26
N ASN A 11 9.90 50.95 -25.39
CA ASN A 11 9.59 49.52 -25.55
C ASN A 11 10.75 48.56 -25.82
N SER A 12 11.21 47.89 -24.77
CA SER A 12 11.46 46.45 -24.86
C SER A 12 11.27 45.83 -23.48
N SER A 13 10.11 45.22 -23.29
CA SER A 13 9.84 44.22 -22.27
C SER A 13 10.94 43.15 -22.28
N GLY A 14 11.92 43.30 -21.41
CA GLY A 14 12.87 42.24 -21.06
C GLY A 14 12.24 41.29 -20.05
N GLU A 15 11.08 40.73 -20.39
CA GLU A 15 10.59 39.49 -19.79
C GLU A 15 11.21 38.37 -20.61
N SER A 16 12.26 37.75 -20.11
CA SER A 16 12.71 36.46 -20.61
C SER A 16 13.65 35.79 -19.60
N ASP A 17 13.10 34.75 -18.98
CA ASP A 17 13.74 33.44 -18.83
C ASP A 17 14.69 33.22 -17.65
N PHE A 18 14.18 33.37 -16.43
CA PHE A 18 14.70 32.66 -15.25
C PHE A 18 13.64 31.78 -14.55
N MET A 19 12.65 31.30 -15.31
CA MET A 19 11.66 30.31 -14.82
C MET A 19 11.45 29.16 -15.81
N GLU A 20 12.53 28.66 -16.40
CA GLU A 20 12.49 27.47 -17.27
C GLU A 20 13.32 26.32 -16.68
N ASP A 21 13.20 26.09 -15.37
CA ASP A 21 13.72 24.90 -14.69
C ASP A 21 12.79 24.42 -13.55
N LEU A 22 11.49 24.70 -13.68
CA LEU A 22 10.45 24.02 -12.90
C LEU A 22 9.79 22.88 -13.72
N GLU A 23 10.36 22.55 -14.89
CA GLU A 23 9.98 21.40 -15.71
C GLU A 23 10.62 20.12 -15.17
N ASP A 24 10.25 19.76 -13.94
CA ASP A 24 10.18 18.36 -13.50
C ASP A 24 9.63 18.34 -12.06
N ILE A 25 8.47 18.98 -11.85
CA ILE A 25 7.65 18.64 -10.69
C ILE A 25 7.09 17.24 -10.97
N HIS A 26 7.88 16.22 -10.66
CA HIS A 26 7.44 14.83 -10.69
C HIS A 26 6.24 14.68 -9.74
N THR A 27 5.03 14.59 -10.30
CA THR A 27 3.85 14.25 -9.54
C THR A 27 3.93 12.79 -9.11
N PHE A 28 4.21 12.56 -7.83
CA PHE A 28 4.17 11.23 -7.24
C PHE A 28 2.72 10.74 -7.21
N ASP A 29 2.47 9.58 -7.82
CA ASP A 29 1.20 8.89 -7.69
C ASP A 29 1.09 8.28 -6.29
N THR A 30 0.24 8.88 -5.45
CA THR A 30 0.00 8.44 -4.07
C THR A 30 -0.71 7.09 -3.99
N ASP A 31 -1.34 6.64 -5.06
CA ASP A 31 -2.10 5.39 -5.08
C ASP A 31 -1.20 4.20 -5.42
N LEU A 32 -0.10 4.42 -6.13
CA LEU A 32 0.83 3.37 -6.56
C LEU A 32 1.34 2.46 -5.42
N PRO A 33 1.73 2.97 -4.23
CA PRO A 33 2.17 2.12 -3.12
C PRO A 33 1.10 1.17 -2.61
N SER A 34 -0.17 1.60 -2.66
CA SER A 34 -1.32 0.79 -2.21
C SER A 34 -1.62 -0.38 -3.14
N GLN A 35 -1.16 -0.31 -4.39
CA GLN A 35 -1.37 -1.36 -5.39
C GLN A 35 -0.44 -2.56 -5.19
N HIS A 36 0.63 -2.40 -4.40
CA HIS A 36 1.62 -3.43 -4.12
C HIS A 36 2.20 -4.09 -5.40
N SER A 37 2.34 -3.34 -6.50
CA SER A 37 2.79 -3.85 -7.81
C SER A 37 4.18 -4.50 -7.79
N TYR A 38 4.99 -4.23 -6.76
CA TYR A 38 6.28 -4.89 -6.53
C TYR A 38 6.17 -6.39 -6.17
N LEU A 39 4.96 -6.90 -5.87
CA LEU A 39 4.72 -8.32 -5.65
C LEU A 39 4.56 -9.13 -6.95
N GLY A 40 4.50 -8.45 -8.09
CA GLY A 40 4.26 -9.06 -9.40
C GLY A 40 2.87 -8.74 -9.94
N GLU A 41 2.68 -9.02 -11.22
CA GLU A 41 1.47 -8.67 -11.97
C GLU A 41 0.41 -9.79 -11.96
N ASP A 42 0.81 -11.03 -11.67
CA ASP A 42 -0.01 -12.24 -11.79
C ASP A 42 -0.70 -12.64 -10.46
N LEU A 43 -1.20 -11.68 -9.69
CA LEU A 43 -1.94 -11.98 -8.45
C LEU A 43 -3.41 -12.26 -8.74
N GLU A 44 -3.90 -13.44 -8.35
CA GLU A 44 -5.32 -13.77 -8.44
C GLU A 44 -6.11 -13.10 -7.30
N VAL A 45 -7.21 -12.44 -7.67
CA VAL A 45 -8.08 -11.75 -6.73
C VAL A 45 -9.15 -12.70 -6.21
N LEU A 46 -9.00 -13.14 -4.95
CA LEU A 46 -10.01 -13.94 -4.27
C LEU A 46 -11.20 -13.07 -3.82
N ARG A 47 -12.41 -13.45 -4.24
CA ARG A 47 -13.66 -12.76 -3.89
C ARG A 47 -14.37 -13.42 -2.71
N GLY A 48 -15.22 -12.66 -2.04
CA GLY A 48 -16.00 -13.11 -0.88
C GLY A 48 -15.42 -12.60 0.44
N ARG A 49 -16.25 -12.63 1.49
CA ARG A 49 -15.84 -12.34 2.86
C ARG A 49 -16.42 -13.40 3.77
N THR A 50 -15.60 -13.88 4.70
CA THR A 50 -16.04 -14.79 5.75
C THR A 50 -16.33 -13.96 6.99
N LEU A 51 -17.57 -14.01 7.48
CA LEU A 51 -17.96 -13.41 8.74
C LEU A 51 -18.22 -14.54 9.73
N LEU A 52 -17.57 -14.46 10.88
CA LEU A 52 -17.75 -15.42 11.96
C LEU A 52 -18.67 -14.84 13.01
N GLU A 53 -19.45 -15.71 13.62
CA GLU A 53 -20.41 -15.33 14.66
C GLU A 53 -19.68 -15.02 15.97
N ASP A 54 -20.25 -14.15 16.80
CA ASP A 54 -19.69 -13.91 18.11
C ASP A 54 -19.84 -15.14 19.01
N GLY A 55 -18.80 -15.47 19.78
CA GLY A 55 -18.76 -16.65 20.66
C GLY A 55 -18.62 -18.01 19.96
N SER A 56 -18.52 -18.07 18.63
CA SER A 56 -18.29 -19.32 17.91
C SER A 56 -16.83 -19.80 18.03
N LYS A 57 -16.63 -21.12 17.98
CA LYS A 57 -15.31 -21.74 18.00
C LYS A 57 -14.92 -22.18 16.60
N HIS A 58 -13.69 -21.84 16.19
CA HIS A 58 -13.19 -22.15 14.86
C HIS A 58 -11.77 -22.71 14.92
N ASP A 59 -11.55 -23.77 14.14
CA ASP A 59 -10.22 -24.29 13.85
C ASP A 59 -9.65 -23.56 12.62
N LEU A 60 -8.58 -22.82 12.84
CA LEU A 60 -7.90 -22.00 11.85
C LEU A 60 -6.44 -22.41 11.75
N ASP A 61 -5.92 -22.41 10.53
CA ASP A 61 -4.49 -22.48 10.33
C ASP A 61 -3.84 -21.18 10.81
N ILE A 62 -2.66 -21.28 11.44
CA ILE A 62 -1.99 -20.15 12.08
C ILE A 62 -0.69 -19.83 11.34
N LEU A 63 -0.59 -18.60 10.85
CA LEU A 63 0.66 -18.01 10.40
C LEU A 63 1.41 -17.47 11.62
N TYR A 64 2.56 -18.06 11.92
CA TYR A 64 3.44 -17.57 12.97
C TYR A 64 4.37 -16.49 12.40
N HIS A 65 4.19 -15.23 12.80
CA HIS A 65 5.04 -14.14 12.35
C HIS A 65 5.50 -13.27 13.52
N THR A 66 6.81 -13.20 13.74
CA THR A 66 7.39 -12.68 14.99
C THR A 66 7.32 -11.16 15.13
N TYR A 67 7.13 -10.41 14.03
CA TYR A 67 7.36 -8.95 14.03
C TYR A 67 6.22 -8.10 13.46
N VAL A 68 5.04 -8.66 13.21
CA VAL A 68 3.90 -7.90 12.70
C VAL A 68 2.78 -7.97 13.71
N VAL A 69 2.21 -6.83 14.08
CA VAL A 69 0.93 -6.72 14.77
C VAL A 69 -0.04 -6.12 13.78
N LEU A 70 -1.19 -6.76 13.59
CA LEU A 70 -2.20 -6.32 12.65
C LEU A 70 -3.35 -5.64 13.35
N VAL A 71 -4.03 -4.77 12.61
CA VAL A 71 -5.25 -4.08 13.03
C VAL A 71 -6.36 -4.39 12.02
N PRO A 72 -7.63 -4.51 12.44
CA PRO A 72 -8.72 -4.78 11.50
C PRO A 72 -8.75 -3.80 10.33
N GLY A 73 -8.80 -4.33 9.10
CA GLY A 73 -8.79 -3.54 7.87
C GLY A 73 -7.41 -3.24 7.29
N GLN A 74 -6.33 -3.61 7.99
CA GLN A 74 -4.97 -3.48 7.46
C GLN A 74 -4.69 -4.52 6.37
N THR A 75 -4.03 -4.08 5.29
CA THR A 75 -3.48 -4.96 4.26
C THR A 75 -2.09 -5.45 4.70
N LEU A 76 -1.85 -6.76 4.60
CA LEU A 76 -0.54 -7.38 4.86
C LEU A 76 0.02 -7.95 3.54
N PRO A 77 0.97 -7.25 2.88
CA PRO A 77 1.73 -7.80 1.77
C PRO A 77 2.66 -8.89 2.30
N LEU A 78 2.63 -10.09 1.73
CA LEU A 78 3.43 -11.22 2.20
C LEU A 78 3.93 -12.06 1.04
N THR A 79 5.21 -12.44 1.10
CA THR A 79 5.81 -13.46 0.24
C THR A 79 6.30 -14.60 1.12
N VAL A 80 5.95 -15.83 0.77
CA VAL A 80 6.27 -17.01 1.57
C VAL A 80 7.08 -17.99 0.74
N PHE A 81 8.14 -18.51 1.34
CA PHE A 81 9.05 -19.47 0.71
C PHE A 81 9.05 -20.84 1.41
N ASP A 82 8.54 -20.91 2.63
CA ASP A 82 8.51 -22.13 3.41
C ASP A 82 7.40 -23.09 2.90
N PRO A 83 7.72 -24.35 2.54
CA PRO A 83 6.75 -25.31 2.03
C PRO A 83 5.57 -25.58 2.98
N THR A 84 5.81 -25.55 4.29
CA THR A 84 4.76 -25.80 5.30
C THR A 84 3.72 -24.69 5.26
N THR A 85 4.20 -23.45 5.21
CA THR A 85 3.38 -22.25 5.15
C THR A 85 2.67 -22.13 3.80
N ILE A 86 3.33 -22.52 2.70
CA ILE A 86 2.70 -22.60 1.37
C ILE A 86 1.54 -23.60 1.37
N ASN A 87 1.73 -24.80 1.92
CA ASN A 87 0.67 -25.81 2.03
C ASN A 87 -0.49 -25.31 2.90
N MET A 88 -0.19 -24.63 4.01
CA MET A 88 -1.19 -23.97 4.84
C MET A 88 -2.02 -22.96 4.02
N PHE A 89 -1.38 -22.10 3.25
CA PHE A 89 -2.10 -21.15 2.39
C PHE A 89 -2.94 -21.84 1.31
N GLN A 90 -2.44 -22.91 0.68
CA GLN A 90 -3.22 -23.69 -0.28
C GLN A 90 -4.52 -24.24 0.32
N ARG A 91 -4.50 -24.69 1.59
CA ARG A 91 -5.70 -25.12 2.31
C ARG A 91 -6.63 -23.97 2.62
N CYS A 92 -6.09 -22.84 3.09
CA CYS A 92 -6.87 -21.65 3.41
C CYS A 92 -7.59 -21.09 2.17
N ILE A 93 -6.88 -21.03 1.03
CA ILE A 93 -7.43 -20.62 -0.26
C ILE A 93 -8.56 -21.57 -0.70
N SER A 94 -8.45 -22.87 -0.43
CA SER A 94 -9.47 -23.84 -0.83
C SER A 94 -10.71 -23.87 0.08
N LYS A 95 -10.63 -23.30 1.29
CA LYS A 95 -11.66 -23.40 2.33
C LYS A 95 -12.48 -22.12 2.47
N ASP A 96 -12.02 -21.18 3.29
CA ASP A 96 -12.77 -19.98 3.72
C ASP A 96 -11.92 -18.70 3.65
N HIS A 97 -10.76 -18.78 3.01
CA HIS A 97 -9.79 -17.70 2.83
C HIS A 97 -9.37 -17.03 4.15
N THR A 98 -9.45 -17.77 5.26
CA THR A 98 -9.23 -17.23 6.61
C THR A 98 -8.14 -18.00 7.33
N PHE A 99 -7.22 -17.26 7.93
CA PHE A 99 -6.16 -17.81 8.77
C PHE A 99 -5.94 -16.88 9.96
N GLY A 100 -5.42 -17.45 11.06
CA GLY A 100 -5.00 -16.68 12.21
C GLY A 100 -3.55 -16.22 12.05
N VAL A 101 -3.22 -15.05 12.57
CA VAL A 101 -1.83 -14.61 12.74
C VAL A 101 -1.52 -14.57 14.22
N LEU A 102 -0.45 -15.26 14.59
CA LEU A 102 0.08 -15.26 15.95
C LEU A 102 1.26 -14.30 16.03
N CYS A 103 1.08 -13.22 16.79
CA CYS A 103 2.09 -12.20 17.01
C CYS A 103 2.73 -12.43 18.38
N ARG A 104 4.02 -12.75 18.41
CA ARG A 104 4.75 -12.91 19.68
C ARG A 104 5.41 -11.58 20.06
N SER A 105 4.72 -10.78 20.87
CA SER A 105 5.36 -9.69 21.61
C SER A 105 6.01 -10.25 22.89
N PRO A 106 7.16 -9.70 23.34
CA PRO A 106 7.78 -10.12 24.60
C PRO A 106 6.88 -9.91 25.82
N ILE A 107 5.78 -9.15 25.69
CA ILE A 107 4.88 -8.81 26.80
C ILE A 107 3.51 -9.49 26.65
N GLN A 108 3.04 -9.79 25.43
CA GLN A 108 1.70 -10.34 25.17
C GLN A 108 1.63 -11.15 23.85
N VAL A 109 0.70 -12.10 23.79
CA VAL A 109 0.38 -12.86 22.56
C VAL A 109 -0.96 -12.38 22.03
N TRP A 110 -0.99 -11.95 20.78
CA TRP A 110 -2.21 -11.55 20.08
C TRP A 110 -2.51 -12.53 18.95
N VAL A 111 -3.75 -12.98 18.87
CA VAL A 111 -4.27 -13.74 17.74
C VAL A 111 -5.20 -12.82 16.98
N MET A 112 -4.90 -12.59 15.71
CA MET A 112 -5.78 -11.83 14.84
C MET A 112 -6.19 -12.66 13.64
N MET A 113 -7.47 -12.56 13.29
CA MET A 113 -8.02 -13.23 12.12
C MET A 113 -7.84 -12.35 10.89
N ILE A 114 -7.24 -12.91 9.84
CA ILE A 114 -7.17 -12.28 8.53
C ILE A 114 -8.06 -13.06 7.58
N THR A 115 -8.96 -12.33 6.92
CA THR A 115 -9.62 -12.80 5.71
C THR A 115 -8.89 -12.20 4.51
N LEU A 116 -8.45 -13.04 3.57
CA LEU A 116 -7.89 -12.55 2.31
C LEU A 116 -8.98 -11.75 1.58
N ARG A 117 -8.72 -10.46 1.33
CA ARG A 117 -9.67 -9.57 0.65
C ARG A 117 -9.35 -9.39 -0.82
N PRO A 118 -10.37 -9.16 -1.67
CA PRO A 118 -10.17 -8.76 -3.05
C PRO A 118 -9.66 -7.31 -3.17
N ARG A 119 -8.79 -7.06 -4.15
CA ARG A 119 -8.45 -5.72 -4.66
C ARG A 119 -9.71 -5.12 -5.31
N THR A 120 -10.12 -3.94 -4.87
CA THR A 120 -11.07 -3.11 -5.64
C THR A 120 -10.29 -2.43 -6.75
N SER A 121 -10.72 -2.65 -7.99
CA SER A 121 -10.21 -1.96 -9.17
C SER A 121 -10.71 -0.53 -9.27
#